data_AF-A0A2U1LQJ0-F1
#
_entry.id   AF-A0A2U1LQJ0-F1
#
_cell.length_a   1.000
_cell.length_b   1.000
_cell.length_c   1.000
_cell.angle_alpha   90.00
_cell.angle_beta   90.00
_cell.angle_gamma   90.00
#
_symmetry.space_group_name_H-M   'P 1'
#
loop_
_entity.id
_entity.type
_entity.pdbx_description
1 polymer ?
#
loop_
_entity_poly.entity_id
_entity_poly.type
_entity_poly.pdbx_seq_one_letter_code
_entity_poly.pdbx_strand_id
1 'polypeptide(L)'
;MSFTAPKTQSPPTSQFTPRVAPVWKPRGRGKNNCYWYINETKILIDVLQEIAYDPAWKTDGGFRSNYLTEMYKRILSKMPNFSKQIFPHIESNIKWLKTKFNTINDMLKQSGCQWDNMEKKDSM
;
A
#
# COMPACT_ATOMS: atom_id res chain seq x y z
N MET A 1 -36.90 50.32 36.28
CA MET A 1 -37.05 49.10 35.45
C MET A 1 -35.65 48.59 35.15
N SER A 2 -35.28 47.46 35.75
CA SER A 2 -33.92 46.91 35.65
C SER A 2 -34.03 45.44 35.23
N PHE A 3 -33.63 45.15 34.00
CA PHE A 3 -33.70 43.82 33.41
C PHE A 3 -32.56 42.95 33.97
N THR A 4 -32.91 41.86 34.67
CA THR A 4 -31.96 40.79 35.00
C THR A 4 -32.08 39.70 33.94
N ALA A 5 -31.01 39.46 33.20
CA ALA A 5 -30.96 38.42 32.17
C ALA A 5 -30.88 37.00 32.79
N PRO A 6 -31.51 35.98 32.20
CA PRO A 6 -31.44 34.62 32.72
C PRO A 6 -30.08 33.97 32.40
N LYS A 7 -29.58 33.22 33.39
CA LYS A 7 -28.32 32.47 33.36
C LYS A 7 -28.42 31.32 32.35
N THR A 8 -27.69 31.40 31.24
CA THR A 8 -27.52 30.29 30.28
C THR A 8 -26.77 29.15 30.96
N GLN A 9 -27.47 28.05 31.24
CA GLN A 9 -26.89 26.84 31.78
C GLN A 9 -26.39 25.99 30.59
N SER A 10 -25.07 25.81 30.51
CA SER A 10 -24.43 24.94 29.51
C SER A 10 -24.80 23.47 29.76
N PRO A 11 -24.93 22.65 28.70
CA PRO A 11 -25.30 21.24 28.84
C PRO A 11 -24.17 20.43 29.50
N PRO A 12 -24.49 19.34 30.22
CA PRO A 12 -23.50 18.54 30.92
C PRO A 12 -22.55 17.84 29.93
N THR A 13 -21.25 18.02 30.15
CA THR A 13 -20.16 17.35 29.46
C THR A 13 -20.33 15.83 29.55
N SER A 14 -20.76 15.22 28.45
CA SER A 14 -20.73 13.77 28.25
C SER A 14 -19.27 13.31 28.26
N GLN A 15 -18.86 12.66 29.35
CA GLN A 15 -17.53 12.10 29.52
C GLN A 15 -17.45 10.76 28.80
N PHE A 16 -17.19 10.80 27.50
CA PHE A 16 -16.63 9.65 26.78
C PHE A 16 -15.22 10.01 26.33
N THR A 17 -14.24 9.65 27.17
CA THR A 17 -12.83 9.62 26.76
C THR A 17 -12.53 8.22 26.22
N PRO A 18 -12.30 8.02 24.92
CA PRO A 18 -11.53 6.88 24.47
C PRO A 18 -10.08 7.12 24.88
N ARG A 19 -9.72 6.46 25.98
CA ARG A 19 -8.37 6.18 26.47
C ARG A 19 -7.51 5.71 25.30
N VAL A 20 -6.57 6.56 24.88
CA VAL A 20 -5.54 6.35 23.85
C VAL A 20 -6.06 6.38 22.40
N ALA A 21 -6.01 7.56 21.79
CA ALA A 21 -5.96 7.66 20.33
C ALA A 21 -4.72 6.91 19.81
N PRO A 22 -4.80 6.13 18.72
CA PRO A 22 -3.60 5.61 18.08
C PRO A 22 -2.70 6.81 17.73
N VAL A 23 -1.47 6.81 18.24
CA VAL A 23 -0.47 7.83 17.94
C VAL A 23 -0.11 7.69 16.46
N TRP A 24 -0.88 8.33 15.60
CA TRP A 24 -0.49 8.58 14.22
C TRP A 24 0.66 9.58 14.29
N LYS A 25 1.89 9.08 14.33
CA LYS A 25 3.08 9.94 14.24
C LYS A 25 2.93 10.81 12.98
N PRO A 26 3.12 12.13 13.07
CA PRO A 26 3.01 13.01 11.90
C PRO A 26 3.99 12.56 10.82
N ARG A 27 3.47 12.28 9.63
CA ARG A 27 4.23 11.88 8.44
C ARG A 27 5.04 13.08 7.95
N GLY A 28 6.28 13.23 8.41
CA GLY A 28 7.21 14.25 7.93
C GLY A 28 7.83 13.88 6.57
N ARG A 29 8.15 14.89 5.75
CA ARG A 29 8.96 14.72 4.53
C ARG A 29 10.31 14.08 4.91
N GLY A 30 10.64 12.94 4.29
CA GLY A 30 11.95 12.29 4.41
C GLY A 30 12.05 11.11 5.40
N LYS A 31 11.06 10.88 6.28
CA LYS A 31 11.08 9.76 7.26
C LYS A 31 10.63 8.41 6.70
N ASN A 32 10.18 8.40 5.45
CA ASN A 32 9.67 7.26 4.71
C ASN A 32 10.58 6.87 3.53
N ASN A 33 11.82 7.40 3.49
CA ASN A 33 12.81 6.96 2.52
C ASN A 33 13.22 5.52 2.88
N CYS A 34 12.74 4.56 2.09
CA CYS A 34 12.97 3.15 2.30
C CYS A 34 13.73 2.61 1.10
N TYR A 35 14.96 2.15 1.34
CA TYR A 35 15.76 1.50 0.32
C TYR A 35 15.18 0.12 0.04
N TRP A 36 14.95 -0.19 -1.24
CA TRP A 36 14.51 -1.50 -1.71
C TRP A 36 15.62 -2.20 -2.47
N TYR A 37 15.99 -3.37 -1.96
CA TYR A 37 16.90 -4.24 -2.66
C TYR A 37 16.15 -5.02 -3.75
N ILE A 38 16.90 -5.47 -4.76
CA ILE A 38 16.34 -6.18 -5.91
C ILE A 38 15.68 -7.49 -5.46
N ASN A 39 16.28 -8.22 -4.53
CA ASN A 39 15.72 -9.44 -3.95
C ASN A 39 14.39 -9.19 -3.22
N GLU A 40 14.29 -8.14 -2.40
CA GLU A 40 13.05 -7.78 -1.71
C GLU A 40 11.95 -7.39 -2.70
N THR A 41 12.30 -6.67 -3.75
CA THR A 41 11.35 -6.25 -4.79
C THR A 41 10.87 -7.45 -5.61
N LYS A 42 11.74 -8.42 -5.90
CA LYS A 42 11.35 -9.69 -6.54
C LYS A 42 10.35 -10.45 -5.69
N ILE A 43 10.65 -10.68 -4.40
CA ILE A 43 9.73 -11.36 -3.48
C ILE A 43 8.39 -10.62 -3.38
N LEU A 44 8.42 -9.29 -3.35
CA LEU A 44 7.21 -8.47 -3.35
C LEU A 44 6.35 -8.73 -4.60
N ILE A 45 6.96 -8.76 -5.78
CA ILE A 45 6.27 -9.02 -7.05
C ILE A 45 5.72 -10.45 -7.09
N ASP A 46 6.53 -11.44 -6.68
CA ASP A 46 6.12 -12.86 -6.67
C ASP A 46 4.89 -13.07 -5.77
N VAL A 47 4.92 -12.51 -4.55
CA VAL A 47 3.77 -12.62 -3.62
C VAL A 47 2.56 -11.85 -4.14
N LEU A 48 2.77 -10.68 -4.77
CA LEU A 48 1.67 -9.93 -5.38
C LEU A 48 1.00 -10.74 -6.51
N GLN A 49 1.78 -11.47 -7.31
CA GLN A 49 1.26 -12.39 -8.32
C GLN A 49 0.48 -13.54 -7.68
N GLU A 50 1.01 -14.19 -6.63
CA GLU A 50 0.30 -15.26 -5.90
C GLU A 50 -1.05 -14.81 -5.34
N ILE A 51 -1.15 -13.57 -4.84
CA ILE A 51 -2.41 -13.01 -4.37
C ILE A 51 -3.36 -12.71 -5.54
N ALA A 52 -2.83 -12.30 -6.70
CA ALA A 52 -3.63 -12.06 -7.89
C ALA A 52 -4.20 -13.34 -8.52
N TYR A 53 -3.49 -14.47 -8.38
CA TYR A 53 -3.96 -15.79 -8.81
C TYR A 53 -4.99 -16.40 -7.85
N ASP A 54 -5.00 -15.97 -6.58
CA ASP A 54 -5.91 -16.49 -5.57
C ASP A 54 -7.31 -15.84 -5.69
N PRO A 55 -8.35 -16.62 -6.09
CA PRO A 55 -9.70 -16.09 -6.23
C PRO A 55 -10.28 -15.60 -4.89
N ALA A 56 -9.73 -16.03 -3.76
CA ALA A 56 -10.16 -15.53 -2.45
C ALA A 56 -9.79 -14.05 -2.25
N TRP A 57 -8.73 -13.54 -2.88
CA TRP A 57 -8.25 -12.17 -2.72
C TRP A 57 -8.53 -11.25 -3.90
N LYS A 58 -8.84 -11.84 -5.05
CA LYS A 58 -9.29 -11.13 -6.25
C LYS A 58 -10.77 -10.72 -6.13
N THR A 59 -11.07 -9.50 -6.54
CA THR A 59 -12.41 -8.91 -6.63
C THR A 59 -12.61 -8.40 -8.07
N ASP A 60 -13.85 -8.27 -8.54
CA ASP A 60 -14.19 -7.84 -9.93
C ASP A 60 -13.51 -6.53 -10.40
N GLY A 61 -13.06 -5.68 -9.47
CA GLY A 61 -12.33 -4.44 -9.77
C GLY A 61 -10.97 -4.28 -9.09
N GLY A 62 -10.42 -5.32 -8.45
CA GLY A 62 -9.14 -5.20 -7.74
C GLY A 62 -8.91 -6.26 -6.67
N PHE A 63 -8.35 -5.85 -5.54
CA PHE A 63 -8.08 -6.72 -4.40
C PHE A 63 -9.05 -6.46 -3.25
N ARG A 64 -9.29 -7.47 -2.41
CA ARG A 64 -10.01 -7.29 -1.15
C ARG A 64 -9.31 -6.28 -0.23
N SER A 65 -10.10 -5.65 0.64
CA SER A 65 -9.54 -4.91 1.78
C SER A 65 -8.61 -5.84 2.57
N ASN A 66 -7.48 -5.30 3.03
CA ASN A 66 -6.46 -6.00 3.80
C ASN A 66 -5.55 -6.94 3.01
N TYR A 67 -5.58 -6.97 1.67
CA TYR A 67 -4.64 -7.77 0.88
C TYR A 67 -3.17 -7.46 1.20
N LEU A 68 -2.85 -6.21 1.57
CA LEU A 68 -1.51 -5.79 2.00
C LEU A 68 -1.03 -6.55 3.24
N THR A 69 -1.93 -6.87 4.17
CA THR A 69 -1.63 -7.63 5.37
C THR A 69 -1.32 -9.09 5.03
N GLU A 70 -2.09 -9.70 4.14
CA GLU A 70 -1.82 -11.06 3.67
C GLU A 70 -0.54 -11.15 2.84
N MET A 71 -0.30 -10.15 2.00
CA MET A 71 0.95 -10.04 1.27
C MET A 71 2.14 -9.98 2.21
N TYR A 72 2.05 -9.18 3.27
CA TYR A 72 3.11 -9.12 4.28
C TYR A 72 3.33 -10.45 4.99
N LYS A 73 2.25 -11.18 5.34
CA LYS A 73 2.37 -12.53 5.91
C LYS A 73 3.10 -13.49 4.98
N ARG A 74 2.71 -13.53 3.70
CA ARG A 74 3.36 -14.39 2.69
C ARG A 74 4.82 -13.99 2.44
N ILE A 75 5.14 -12.70 2.48
CA ILE A 75 6.53 -12.21 2.41
C ILE A 75 7.33 -12.71 3.61
N LEU A 76 6.81 -12.61 4.83
CA LEU A 76 7.48 -13.11 6.03
C LEU A 76 7.69 -14.63 5.99
N SER A 77 6.76 -15.38 5.40
CA SER A 77 6.93 -16.83 5.19
C SER A 77 8.08 -17.16 4.25
N LYS A 78 8.31 -16.34 3.20
CA LYS A 78 9.43 -16.52 2.25
C LYS A 78 10.74 -15.91 2.74
N MET A 79 10.65 -14.83 3.51
CA MET A 79 11.78 -14.06 4.01
C MET A 79 11.48 -13.56 5.43
N PRO A 80 11.83 -14.35 6.45
CA PRO A 80 11.49 -14.04 7.84
C PRO A 80 12.20 -12.78 8.35
N ASN A 81 13.32 -12.40 7.73
CA ASN A 81 14.11 -11.23 8.11
C ASN A 81 13.63 -9.94 7.41
N PHE A 82 12.39 -9.89 6.92
CA PHE A 82 11.88 -8.71 6.23
C PHE A 82 11.63 -7.55 7.18
N SER A 83 12.40 -6.48 7.04
CA SER A 83 12.43 -5.35 7.99
C SER A 83 11.40 -4.25 7.70
N LYS A 84 10.58 -4.38 6.65
CA LYS A 84 9.72 -3.29 6.15
C LYS A 84 8.31 -3.38 6.68
N GLN A 85 7.77 -2.22 7.05
CA GLN A 85 6.38 -2.10 7.51
C GLN A 85 5.39 -2.08 6.34
N ILE A 86 4.20 -2.65 6.58
CA ILE A 86 3.06 -2.64 5.65
C ILE A 86 2.73 -1.21 5.20
N PHE A 87 2.55 -0.32 6.18
CA PHE A 87 2.35 1.11 6.00
C PHE A 87 3.53 1.84 6.66
N PRO A 88 4.27 2.73 5.97
CA PRO A 88 4.05 3.23 4.60
C PRO A 88 4.82 2.48 3.50
N HIS A 89 5.72 1.55 3.83
CA HIS A 89 6.77 1.13 2.89
C HIS A 89 6.27 0.20 1.78
N ILE A 90 5.56 -0.86 2.15
CA ILE A 90 5.03 -1.83 1.17
C ILE A 90 3.99 -1.17 0.27
N GLU A 91 3.06 -0.41 0.85
CA GLU A 91 2.04 0.32 0.10
C GLU A 91 2.68 1.29 -0.90
N SER A 92 3.69 2.06 -0.45
CA SER A 92 4.39 3.03 -1.30
C SER A 92 5.13 2.35 -2.46
N ASN A 93 5.74 1.18 -2.21
CA ASN A 93 6.42 0.45 -3.28
C ASN A 93 5.42 -0.14 -4.30
N ILE A 94 4.29 -0.70 -3.85
CA ILE A 94 3.24 -1.18 -4.78
C ILE A 94 2.72 -0.01 -5.64
N LYS A 95 2.46 1.14 -5.04
CA LYS A 95 2.04 2.34 -5.78
C LYS A 95 3.08 2.74 -6.83
N TRP A 96 4.36 2.74 -6.46
CA TRP A 96 5.45 3.03 -7.39
C TRP A 96 5.54 2.00 -8.53
N LEU A 97 5.48 0.70 -8.24
CA LEU A 97 5.47 -0.38 -9.23
C LEU A 97 4.30 -0.23 -10.21
N LYS A 98 3.10 0.05 -9.69
CA LYS A 98 1.90 0.26 -10.51
C LYS A 98 2.06 1.44 -11.46
N THR A 99 2.62 2.56 -10.98
CA THR A 99 2.90 3.73 -11.83
C THR A 99 3.89 3.38 -12.94
N LYS A 100 5.00 2.70 -12.63
CA LYS A 100 5.98 2.29 -13.63
C LYS A 100 5.39 1.34 -14.66
N PHE A 101 4.62 0.35 -14.21
CA PHE A 101 3.94 -0.59 -15.09
C PHE A 101 2.93 0.11 -16.01
N ASN A 102 2.13 1.03 -15.47
CA ASN A 102 1.18 1.79 -16.28
C ASN A 102 1.88 2.64 -17.34
N THR A 103 2.97 3.32 -16.99
CA THR A 103 3.77 4.07 -17.96
C THR A 103 4.26 3.18 -19.10
N ILE A 104 4.81 2.00 -18.78
CA ILE A 104 5.26 1.03 -19.79
C ILE A 104 4.07 0.53 -20.63
N ASN A 105 2.94 0.20 -20.00
CA ASN A 105 1.74 -0.25 -20.69
C ASN A 105 1.18 0.80 -21.64
N ASP A 106 1.22 2.07 -21.26
CA ASP A 106 0.77 3.17 -22.10
C ASP A 106 1.74 3.48 -23.24
N MET A 107 3.04 3.23 -23.06
CA MET A 107 4.01 3.25 -24.15
C MET A 107 3.76 2.11 -25.15
N LEU A 108 3.46 0.89 -24.67
CA LEU A 108 3.18 -0.26 -25.53
C LEU A 108 1.89 -0.11 -26.34
N LYS A 109 0.89 0.62 -25.83
CA LYS A 109 -0.33 0.92 -26.58
C LYS A 109 -0.10 1.91 -27.72
N GLN A 110 0.99 2.67 -27.69
CA GLN A 110 1.36 3.58 -28.77
C GLN A 110 2.07 2.79 -29.88
N SER A 111 1.75 3.09 -31.13
CA SER A 111 2.39 2.46 -32.29
C SER A 111 3.89 2.75 -32.29
N GLY A 112 4.73 1.71 -32.24
CA GLY A 112 6.20 1.83 -32.31
C GLY A 112 6.96 1.29 -31.09
N CYS A 113 6.28 0.78 -30.07
CA CYS A 113 6.91 0.09 -28.93
C CYS A 113 6.41 -1.37 -28.87
N GLN A 114 7.27 -2.32 -29.20
CA GLN A 114 6.99 -3.75 -29.06
C GLN A 114 8.02 -4.38 -28.13
N TRP A 115 7.65 -5.48 -27.49
CA TRP A 115 8.61 -6.30 -26.78
C TRP A 115 9.51 -7.00 -27.79
N ASP A 116 10.82 -6.81 -27.67
CA ASP A 116 11.78 -7.67 -28.37
C ASP A 116 11.70 -9.06 -27.74
N ASN A 117 10.90 -9.94 -28.34
CA ASN A 117 10.95 -11.37 -28.09
C ASN A 117 12.26 -11.88 -28.72
N MET A 118 13.39 -11.64 -28.07
CA MET A 118 14.63 -12.35 -28.41
C MET A 118 14.45 -13.83 -28.05
N GLU A 119 13.81 -14.58 -28.94
CA GLU A 119 14.04 -16.01 -29.05
C GLU A 119 15.52 -16.18 -29.40
N LYS A 120 16.36 -16.45 -28.40
CA LYS A 120 17.65 -17.07 -28.67
C LYS A 120 17.36 -18.43 -29.28
N LYS A 121 17.29 -18.49 -30.61
CA LYS A 121 17.66 -19.70 -31.32
C LYS A 121 19.14 -19.92 -31.03
N ASP A 122 19.39 -20.77 -30.05
CA ASP A 122 20.65 -21.48 -29.97
C ASP A 122 20.75 -22.31 -31.26
N SER A 123 21.35 -21.71 -32.28
CA SER A 123 21.74 -22.41 -33.49
C SER A 123 22.82 -23.40 -33.11
N MET A 124 22.49 -24.69 -33.17
CA MET A 124 23.44 -25.79 -33.20
C MET A 124 23.03 -26.75 -34.29
#